data_AF-A0A099NRK6-F1
#
_entry.id   AF-A0A099NRK6-F1
#
_cell.length_a   1.000
_cell.length_b   1.000
_cell.length_c   1.000
_cell.angle_alpha   90.00
_cell.angle_beta   90.00
_cell.angle_gamma   90.00
#
_symmetry.space_group_name_H-M   'P 1'
#
loop_
_entity.id
_entity.type
_entity.pdbx_description
1 polymer ?
#
loop_
_entity_poly.entity_id
_entity_poly.type
_entity_poly.pdbx_seq_one_letter_code
_entity_poly.pdbx_strand_id
1 'polypeptide(L)' 'MTIKIATRGAAEKILDKYDTYLFDCDGVIWIGNELLPSVKETLELLQSQGPVH' A
#
# COMPACT_ATOMS: atom_id res chain seq x y z
N MET A 1 -15.82 -4.33 9.46
CA MET A 1 -15.07 -5.60 9.67
C MET A 1 -13.59 -5.31 9.44
N THR A 2 -12.71 -5.74 10.33
CA THR A 2 -11.26 -5.63 10.15
C THR A 2 -10.76 -6.91 9.49
N ILE A 3 -10.05 -6.80 8.37
CA ILE A 3 -9.40 -7.92 7.70
C ILE A 3 -7.89 -7.78 7.93
N LYS A 4 -7.28 -8.77 8.59
CA LYS A 4 -5.83 -8.80 8.77
C LYS A 4 -5.18 -9.42 7.53
N ILE A 5 -4.35 -8.66 6.85
CA ILE A 5 -3.51 -9.16 5.75
C ILE A 5 -2.18 -9.61 6.36
N ALA A 6 -1.97 -10.91 6.44
CA ALA A 6 -0.78 -11.52 7.07
C ALA A 6 0.00 -12.45 6.14
N THR A 7 -0.50 -12.69 4.92
CA THR A 7 0.12 -13.57 3.95
C THR A 7 0.18 -12.90 2.59
N ARG A 8 1.15 -13.30 1.79
CA ARG A 8 1.30 -12.83 0.41
C ARG A 8 0.03 -13.05 -0.42
N GLY A 9 -0.54 -14.25 -0.36
CA GLY A 9 -1.77 -14.56 -1.11
C GLY A 9 -3.00 -13.77 -0.65
N ALA A 10 -3.03 -13.31 0.61
CA ALA A 10 -4.07 -12.39 1.07
C ALA A 10 -3.84 -10.95 0.56
N ALA A 11 -2.57 -10.52 0.46
CA ALA A 11 -2.22 -9.23 -0.13
C ALA A 11 -2.56 -9.20 -1.62
N GLU A 12 -2.15 -10.22 -2.39
CA GLU A 12 -2.46 -10.35 -3.82
C GLU A 12 -3.97 -10.26 -4.10
N LYS A 13 -4.81 -10.95 -3.29
CA LYS A 13 -6.28 -10.86 -3.41
C LYS A 13 -6.87 -9.47 -3.16
N ILE A 14 -6.24 -8.66 -2.30
CA ILE A 14 -6.66 -7.28 -2.08
C ILE A 14 -6.20 -6.42 -3.26
N LEU A 15 -4.97 -6.64 -3.73
CA LEU A 15 -4.39 -5.91 -4.85
C LEU A 15 -5.20 -6.08 -6.13
N ASP A 16 -5.60 -7.31 -6.44
CA ASP A 16 -6.41 -7.63 -7.63
C ASP A 16 -7.84 -7.09 -7.56
N LYS A 17 -8.31 -6.69 -6.38
CA LYS A 17 -9.71 -6.31 -6.15
C LYS A 17 -9.96 -4.80 -6.26
N TYR A 18 -8.93 -3.98 -6.10
CA TYR A 18 -9.08 -2.52 -6.01
C TYR A 18 -8.03 -1.80 -6.84
N ASP A 19 -8.45 -0.74 -7.53
CA ASP A 19 -7.57 0.08 -8.38
C ASP A 19 -7.08 1.36 -7.67
N THR A 20 -7.66 1.70 -6.52
CA THR A 20 -7.35 2.94 -5.79
C THR A 20 -7.19 2.66 -4.30
N TYR A 21 -6.12 3.22 -3.73
CA TYR A 21 -5.74 3.07 -2.34
C TYR A 21 -5.63 4.44 -1.68
N LEU A 22 -6.20 4.57 -0.49
CA LEU A 22 -6.10 5.78 0.32
C LEU A 22 -5.31 5.46 1.58
N PHE A 23 -4.20 6.17 1.77
CA PHE A 23 -3.33 6.05 2.93
C PHE A 23 -3.40 7.32 3.77
N ASP A 24 -3.35 7.16 5.08
CA ASP A 24 -2.97 8.25 5.98
C ASP A 24 -1.47 8.57 5.80
N CYS A 25 -1.02 9.72 6.29
CA CYS A 25 0.36 10.19 6.13
C CYS A 25 1.22 9.95 7.38
N ASP A 26 0.86 10.55 8.52
CA ASP A 26 1.68 10.49 9.74
C ASP A 26 1.57 9.12 10.42
N GLY A 27 2.71 8.50 10.72
CA GLY A 27 2.78 7.14 11.24
C GLY A 27 2.51 6.03 10.21
N VAL A 28 2.24 6.37 8.94
CA VAL A 28 1.98 5.41 7.85
C VAL A 28 2.97 5.57 6.69
N ILE A 29 3.18 6.80 6.23
CA ILE A 29 4.17 7.14 5.18
C ILE A 29 5.47 7.62 5.82
N TRP A 30 5.39 8.48 6.84
CA TRP A 30 6.54 9.02 7.56
C TRP A 30 6.29 9.10 9.06
N ILE A 31 7.36 9.27 9.84
CA ILE A 31 7.31 9.71 11.23
C ILE A 31 8.20 10.94 11.36
N GLY A 32 7.60 12.09 11.69
CA GLY A 32 8.31 13.37 11.67
C GLY A 32 8.90 13.66 10.30
N ASN A 33 10.24 13.66 10.18
CA ASN A 33 10.96 13.94 8.94
C ASN A 33 11.52 12.66 8.27
N GLU A 34 11.23 11.47 8.80
CA GLU A 34 11.77 10.21 8.31
C GLU A 34 10.70 9.41 7.57
N LEU A 35 10.99 9.03 6.32
CA LEU A 35 10.15 8.11 5.56
C LEU A 35 10.21 6.72 6.17
N LEU A 36 9.07 6.06 6.33
CA LEU A 36 9.05 4.69 6.83
C LEU A 36 9.66 3.70 5.81
N PRO A 37 10.29 2.61 6.28
CA PRO A 37 10.89 1.62 5.40
C PRO A 37 9.87 1.04 4.41
N SER A 38 10.32 0.77 3.19
CA SER A 38 9.54 0.12 2.13
C SER A 38 8.32 0.89 1.61
N VAL A 39 8.06 2.12 2.09
CA VAL A 39 6.93 2.94 1.61
C VAL A 39 7.08 3.27 0.14
N LYS A 40 8.28 3.66 -0.29
CA LYS A 40 8.54 4.02 -1.69
C LYS A 40 8.29 2.84 -2.62
N GLU A 41 8.86 1.68 -2.30
CA GLU A 41 8.72 0.43 -3.06
C GLU A 41 7.26 -0.05 -3.08
N THR A 42 6.52 0.14 -1.98
CA THR A 42 5.09 -0.18 -1.91
C THR A 42 4.28 0.70 -2.84
N LEU A 43 4.51 2.02 -2.83
CA LEU A 43 3.80 2.95 -3.71
C LEU A 43 4.14 2.70 -5.19
N GLU A 44 5.40 2.42 -5.51
CA GLU A 44 5.83 2.06 -6.86
C GLU A 44 5.15 0.77 -7.35
N LEU A 45 5.05 -0.26 -6.50
CA LEU A 45 4.32 -1.49 -6.80
C LEU A 45 2.85 -1.20 -7.11
N LEU A 46 2.16 -0.43 -6.25
CA LEU A 46 0.75 -0.10 -6.42
C LEU A 46 0.50 0.69 -7.71
N GLN A 47 1.37 1.64 -8.03
CA GLN A 47 1.28 2.42 -9.28
C GLN A 47 1.52 1.55 -10.52
N SER A 48 2.42 0.56 -10.45
CA SER A 48 2.68 -0.36 -11.57
C SER A 48 1.52 -1.31 -11.89
N GLN A 49 0.62 -1.51 -10.93
CA GLN A 49 -0.52 -2.43 -11.03
C GLN A 49 -1.82 -1.71 -11.41
N GLY A 50 -1.90 -0.39 -11.17
CA GLY A 50 -3.07 0.44 -11.49
C GLY A 50 -3.13 0.88 -12.96
N PRO A 51 -4.26 1.46 -13.38
CA PRO A 51 -4.40 2.02 -14.73
C PRO A 51 -3.40 3.16 -14.94
N VAL A 52 -2.65 3.12 -16.03
CA VAL A 52 -1.78 4.22 -16.47
C VAL A 52 -2.68 5.41 -16.84
N HIS A 53 -2.61 6.48 -16.06
CA HIS A 53 -3.12 7.80 -16.46
C HIS A 53 -1.98 8.65 -16.98
#